data_AF-A0A7X8DIJ7-F1
#
_entry.id   AF-A0A7X8DIJ7-F1
#
_cell.length_a   1.000
_cell.length_b   1.000
_cell.length_c   1.000
_cell.angle_alpha   90.00
_cell.angle_beta   90.00
_cell.angle_gamma   90.00
#
_symmetry.space_group_name_H-M   'P 1'
#
loop_
_entity.id
_entity.type
_entity.pdbx_description
1 polymer ?
#
loop_
_entity_poly.entity_id
_entity_poly.type
_entity_poly.pdbx_seq_one_letter_code
_entity_poly.pdbx_strand_id
1 'polypeptide(L)'
;MKFTSIILISIISFLGQEYSYNNRDRIILQAGFFITIFADLFLLILDKNYIVGIALFSIVQILYSVRYGLNGARTTIIGFSILFLNLIIVHIITGIQFLIIISIYYSICLLISTIRGLKLYLHRLYSSPNRHMIALGMMFFLLCDINVVFSYIVGRMGWTNIIGYDLYRISSVSIWLFYLPSQVLLCLSGYRYELT
;
A
#
# COMPACT_ATOMS: atom_id res chain seq x y z
N MET A 1 17.05 5.52 3.40
CA MET A 1 16.63 5.07 2.05
C MET A 1 15.11 5.05 1.88
N LYS A 2 14.31 4.24 2.60
CA LYS A 2 12.82 4.18 2.38
C LYS A 2 12.15 5.53 2.61
N PHE A 3 12.43 6.10 3.79
CA PHE A 3 11.83 7.34 4.24
C PHE A 3 12.20 8.54 3.34
N THR A 4 13.46 8.62 2.92
CA THR A 4 13.93 9.67 2.01
C THR A 4 13.31 9.54 0.63
N SER A 5 13.11 8.32 0.13
CA SER A 5 12.50 8.09 -1.18
C SER A 5 11.00 8.40 -1.17
N ILE A 6 10.26 8.04 -0.13
CA ILE A 6 8.83 8.39 -0.04
C ILE A 6 8.62 9.90 0.11
N ILE A 7 9.51 10.60 0.83
CA ILE A 7 9.50 12.08 0.89
C ILE A 7 9.74 12.66 -0.50
N LEU A 8 10.76 12.20 -1.23
CA LEU A 8 11.05 12.68 -2.57
C LEU A 8 9.87 12.45 -3.53
N ILE A 9 9.27 11.25 -3.50
CA ILE A 9 8.12 10.90 -4.34
C ILE A 9 6.91 11.77 -3.99
N SER A 10 6.68 12.04 -2.71
CA SER A 10 5.62 12.94 -2.26
C SER A 10 5.86 14.35 -2.81
N ILE A 11 7.08 14.87 -2.70
CA ILE A 11 7.46 16.18 -3.25
C ILE A 11 7.21 16.20 -4.77
N ILE A 12 7.64 15.17 -5.51
CA ILE A 12 7.40 15.06 -6.96
C ILE A 12 5.90 15.09 -7.28
N SER A 13 5.08 14.34 -6.52
CA SER A 13 3.63 14.34 -6.68
C SER A 13 3.00 15.72 -6.40
N PHE A 14 3.53 16.47 -5.42
CA PHE A 14 3.09 17.83 -5.13
C PHE A 14 3.54 18.85 -6.18
N LEU A 15 4.72 18.67 -6.79
CA LEU A 15 5.23 19.57 -7.83
C LEU A 15 4.56 19.32 -9.20
N GLY A 16 4.11 18.10 -9.47
CA GLY A 16 3.46 17.70 -10.73
C GLY A 16 2.02 18.21 -10.94
N GLN A 17 1.57 19.21 -10.19
CA GLN A 17 0.15 19.61 -10.12
C GLN A 17 -0.45 20.01 -11.48
N GLU A 18 0.33 20.61 -12.35
CA GLU A 18 -0.10 21.15 -13.65
C GLU A 18 -0.43 20.06 -14.69
N TYR A 19 0.13 18.86 -14.50
CA TYR A 19 0.02 17.75 -15.45
C TYR A 19 -0.97 16.68 -14.97
N SER A 20 -1.90 17.01 -14.08
CA SER A 20 -2.78 16.03 -13.45
C SER A 20 -3.91 15.55 -14.37
N TYR A 21 -4.18 14.24 -14.41
CA TYR A 21 -5.28 13.65 -15.18
C TYR A 21 -6.67 14.06 -14.64
N ASN A 22 -6.84 14.09 -13.32
CA ASN A 22 -8.09 14.50 -12.66
C ASN A 22 -7.79 15.07 -11.27
N ASN A 23 -8.31 16.26 -10.95
CA ASN A 23 -8.06 16.93 -9.67
C ASN A 23 -8.46 16.09 -8.45
N ARG A 24 -9.58 15.35 -8.54
CA ARG A 24 -10.01 14.48 -7.44
C ARG A 24 -9.06 13.30 -7.27
N ASP A 25 -8.61 12.70 -8.37
CA ASP A 25 -7.65 11.59 -8.37
C ASP A 25 -6.33 11.99 -7.73
N ARG A 26 -5.83 13.19 -8.10
CA ARG A 26 -4.63 13.80 -7.55
C ARG A 26 -4.69 14.01 -6.05
N ILE A 27 -5.76 14.62 -5.54
CA ILE A 27 -5.90 14.90 -4.10
C ILE A 27 -5.87 13.60 -3.30
N ILE A 28 -6.57 12.56 -3.78
CA ILE A 28 -6.58 11.25 -3.12
C ILE A 28 -5.17 10.62 -3.13
N LEU A 29 -4.47 10.72 -4.26
CA LEU A 29 -3.10 10.19 -4.40
C LEU A 29 -2.10 10.92 -3.49
N GLN A 30 -2.13 12.26 -3.47
CA GLN A 30 -1.27 13.09 -2.63
C GLN A 30 -1.54 12.86 -1.13
N ALA A 31 -2.81 12.75 -0.75
CA ALA A 31 -3.18 12.38 0.61
C ALA A 31 -2.66 10.99 0.99
N GLY A 32 -2.75 10.02 0.06
CA GLY A 32 -2.17 8.69 0.23
C GLY A 32 -0.67 8.74 0.53
N PHE A 33 0.12 9.40 -0.31
CA PHE A 33 1.57 9.55 -0.11
C PHE A 33 1.94 10.29 1.17
N PHE A 34 1.22 11.36 1.51
CA PHE A 34 1.42 12.07 2.76
C PHE A 34 1.21 11.16 3.96
N ILE A 35 0.14 10.37 3.98
CA ILE A 35 -0.12 9.39 5.05
C ILE A 35 0.95 8.28 5.05
N THR A 36 1.43 7.84 3.89
CA THR A 36 2.52 6.84 3.80
C THR A 36 3.81 7.34 4.45
N ILE A 37 4.15 8.63 4.35
CA ILE A 37 5.28 9.21 5.08
C ILE A 37 5.11 9.00 6.60
N PHE A 38 3.94 9.30 7.16
CA PHE A 38 3.71 9.08 8.59
C PHE A 38 3.70 7.60 8.95
N ALA A 39 3.12 6.74 8.10
CA ALA A 39 3.12 5.30 8.31
C ALA A 39 4.56 4.74 8.39
N ASP A 40 5.41 5.14 7.43
CA ASP A 40 6.83 4.78 7.41
C ASP A 40 7.61 5.39 8.58
N LEU A 41 7.27 6.61 9.02
CA LEU A 41 7.87 7.23 10.22
C LEU A 41 7.63 6.37 11.46
N PHE A 42 6.39 5.94 11.70
CA PHE A 42 6.04 5.11 12.86
C PHE A 42 6.68 3.72 12.79
N LEU A 43 6.71 3.10 11.61
CA LEU A 43 7.21 1.72 11.45
C LEU A 43 8.72 1.61 11.37
N LEU A 44 9.41 2.57 10.74
CA LEU A 44 10.84 2.44 10.42
C LEU A 44 11.73 3.30 11.30
N ILE A 45 11.27 4.49 11.68
CA ILE A 45 12.12 5.46 12.40
C ILE A 45 11.86 5.39 13.90
N LEU A 46 10.58 5.48 14.28
CA LEU A 46 10.23 5.42 15.69
C LEU A 46 10.36 4.01 16.26
N ASP A 47 10.21 2.98 15.40
CA ASP A 47 10.23 1.54 15.73
C ASP A 47 9.40 1.22 16.99
N LYS A 48 8.33 2.01 17.17
CA LYS A 48 7.44 2.02 18.33
C LYS A 48 6.04 2.28 17.79
N ASN A 49 5.05 1.60 18.36
CA ASN A 49 3.64 1.71 17.98
C ASN A 49 3.32 1.19 16.56
N TYR A 50 3.72 -0.05 16.24
CA TYR A 50 3.39 -0.72 14.96
C TYR A 50 1.91 -0.66 14.59
N ILE A 51 1.02 -0.67 15.59
CA ILE A 51 -0.43 -0.53 15.42
C ILE A 51 -0.79 0.74 14.64
N VAL A 52 -0.17 1.88 14.97
CA VAL A 52 -0.46 3.17 14.32
C VAL A 52 0.00 3.13 12.87
N GLY A 53 1.21 2.62 12.61
CA GLY A 53 1.72 2.49 11.24
C GLY A 53 0.85 1.59 10.36
N ILE A 54 0.45 0.42 10.86
CA ILE A 54 -0.43 -0.52 10.13
C ILE A 54 -1.83 0.09 9.90
N ALA A 55 -2.34 0.84 10.88
CA ALA A 55 -3.61 1.55 10.73
C ALA A 55 -3.52 2.65 9.66
N LEU A 56 -2.44 3.44 9.64
CA LEU A 56 -2.22 4.46 8.61
C LEU A 56 -2.09 3.82 7.22
N PHE A 57 -1.37 2.70 7.11
CA PHE A 57 -1.30 1.95 5.85
C PHE A 57 -2.67 1.41 5.41
N SER A 58 -3.54 0.99 6.34
CA SER A 58 -4.92 0.63 6.03
C SER A 58 -5.68 1.80 5.41
N ILE A 59 -5.52 3.02 5.94
CA ILE A 59 -6.14 4.24 5.39
C ILE A 59 -5.63 4.49 3.96
N VAL A 60 -4.33 4.35 3.71
CA VAL A 60 -3.76 4.48 2.36
C VAL A 60 -4.39 3.49 1.37
N GLN A 61 -4.57 2.23 1.78
CA GLN A 61 -5.20 1.21 0.92
C GLN A 61 -6.69 1.49 0.67
N ILE A 62 -7.40 2.09 1.63
CA ILE A 62 -8.77 2.56 1.44
C ILE A 62 -8.81 3.72 0.44
N LEU A 63 -7.87 4.68 0.55
CA LEU A 63 -7.76 5.78 -0.42
C LEU A 63 -7.51 5.26 -1.83
N TYR A 64 -6.58 4.32 -2.02
CA TYR A 64 -6.40 3.65 -3.31
C TYR A 64 -7.64 2.89 -3.77
N SER A 65 -8.33 2.20 -2.87
CA SER A 65 -9.58 1.52 -3.20
C SER A 65 -10.67 2.49 -3.65
N VAL A 66 -10.76 3.68 -3.03
CA VAL A 66 -11.68 4.76 -3.43
C VAL A 66 -11.26 5.33 -4.79
N ARG A 67 -9.95 5.51 -5.01
CA ARG A 67 -9.36 5.99 -6.27
C ARG A 67 -9.72 5.09 -7.46
N TYR A 68 -9.64 3.78 -7.26
CA TYR A 68 -9.88 2.77 -8.31
C TYR A 68 -11.30 2.20 -8.30
N GLY A 69 -12.12 2.63 -7.35
CA GLY A 69 -13.46 2.09 -7.13
C GLY A 69 -14.39 2.45 -8.28
N LEU A 70 -14.94 1.44 -8.95
CA LEU A 70 -16.13 1.60 -9.79
C LEU A 70 -17.34 2.03 -8.98
N ASN A 71 -17.40 1.56 -7.73
CA ASN A 71 -18.41 1.94 -6.77
C ASN A 71 -18.00 3.27 -6.13
N GLY A 72 -18.97 4.16 -5.89
CA GLY A 72 -18.72 5.45 -5.27
C GLY A 72 -17.92 5.37 -3.95
N ALA A 73 -17.20 6.45 -3.63
CA ALA A 73 -16.35 6.55 -2.44
C ALA A 73 -17.07 6.15 -1.15
N ARG A 74 -18.32 6.59 -0.99
CA ARG A 74 -19.17 6.29 0.18
C ARG A 74 -19.35 4.79 0.37
N THR A 75 -19.71 4.05 -0.68
CA THR A 75 -19.93 2.59 -0.62
C THR A 75 -18.65 1.86 -0.25
N THR A 76 -17.51 2.31 -0.80
CA THR A 76 -16.20 1.73 -0.47
C THR A 76 -15.85 1.93 0.99
N ILE A 77 -15.99 3.17 1.50
CA ILE A 77 -15.68 3.50 2.90
C ILE A 77 -16.59 2.72 3.84
N ILE A 78 -17.91 2.69 3.59
CA ILE A 78 -18.87 1.93 4.40
C ILE A 78 -18.48 0.45 4.44
N GLY A 79 -18.14 -0.16 3.30
CA GLY A 79 -17.73 -1.56 3.26
C GLY A 79 -16.50 -1.85 4.12
N PHE A 80 -15.48 -0.99 4.07
CA PHE A 80 -14.30 -1.11 4.92
C PHE A 80 -14.58 -0.85 6.40
N SER A 81 -15.49 0.07 6.72
CA SER A 81 -15.92 0.32 8.10
C SER A 81 -16.68 -0.87 8.68
N ILE A 82 -17.59 -1.48 7.91
CA ILE A 82 -18.31 -2.69 8.32
C ILE A 82 -17.32 -3.84 8.54
N LEU A 83 -16.37 -4.04 7.62
CA LEU A 83 -15.32 -5.05 7.78
C LEU A 83 -14.52 -4.82 9.07
N PHE A 84 -14.10 -3.59 9.33
CA PHE A 84 -13.37 -3.24 10.54
C PHE A 84 -14.18 -3.56 11.80
N LEU A 85 -15.45 -3.15 11.85
CA LEU A 85 -16.34 -3.42 12.99
C LEU A 85 -16.50 -4.93 13.25
N ASN A 86 -16.66 -5.75 12.21
CA ASN A 86 -16.73 -7.21 12.36
C ASN A 86 -15.44 -7.78 12.97
N LEU A 87 -14.28 -7.29 12.54
CA LEU A 87 -12.99 -7.73 13.10
C LEU A 87 -12.81 -7.28 14.56
N ILE A 88 -13.33 -6.11 14.94
CA ILE A 88 -13.38 -5.68 16.34
C ILE A 88 -14.29 -6.59 17.18
N ILE A 89 -15.43 -7.02 16.66
CA ILE A 89 -16.29 -7.98 17.36
C ILE A 89 -15.54 -9.31 17.56
N VAL A 90 -14.84 -9.80 16.54
CA VAL A 90 -13.99 -11.00 16.67
C VAL A 90 -12.92 -10.82 17.73
N HIS A 91 -12.25 -9.66 17.78
CA HIS A 91 -11.26 -9.32 18.82
C HIS A 91 -11.86 -9.46 20.23
N ILE A 92 -13.03 -8.87 20.46
CA ILE A 92 -13.71 -8.87 21.77
C ILE A 92 -14.12 -10.28 22.19
N ILE A 93 -14.65 -11.09 21.27
CA ILE A 93 -15.14 -12.44 21.57
C ILE A 93 -13.99 -13.43 21.81
N THR A 94 -12.94 -13.36 20.98
CA THR A 94 -11.87 -14.37 20.98
C THR A 94 -10.66 -13.98 21.85
N GLY A 95 -10.51 -12.71 22.20
CA GLY A 95 -9.34 -12.20 22.90
C GLY A 95 -8.04 -12.18 22.07
N ILE A 96 -8.12 -12.40 20.74
CA ILE A 96 -6.95 -12.33 19.84
C ILE A 96 -6.28 -10.96 19.96
N GLN A 97 -4.95 -10.87 19.98
CA GLN A 97 -4.25 -9.59 20.11
C GLN A 97 -4.67 -8.56 19.04
N PHE A 98 -4.90 -7.32 19.45
CA PHE A 98 -5.32 -6.24 18.55
C PHE A 98 -4.36 -6.01 17.37
N LEU A 99 -3.06 -6.21 17.58
CA LEU A 99 -2.04 -6.13 16.53
C LEU A 99 -2.30 -7.14 15.39
N ILE A 100 -2.73 -8.35 15.71
CA ILE A 100 -3.07 -9.38 14.70
C ILE A 100 -4.32 -8.94 13.93
N ILE A 101 -5.32 -8.43 14.64
CA ILE A 101 -6.58 -7.97 14.06
C ILE A 101 -6.36 -6.83 13.06
N ILE A 102 -5.58 -5.81 13.44
CA ILE A 102 -5.27 -4.69 12.53
C ILE A 102 -4.39 -5.13 11.35
N SER A 103 -3.51 -6.12 11.55
CA SER A 103 -2.69 -6.69 10.47
C SER A 103 -3.53 -7.46 9.44
N ILE A 104 -4.52 -8.23 9.91
CA ILE A 104 -5.49 -8.91 9.04
C ILE A 104 -6.32 -7.89 8.28
N TYR A 105 -6.83 -6.86 8.98
CA TYR A 105 -7.61 -5.78 8.37
C TYR A 105 -6.82 -5.10 7.24
N TYR A 106 -5.57 -4.72 7.53
CA TYR A 106 -4.66 -4.13 6.57
C TYR A 106 -4.45 -5.05 5.35
N SER A 107 -4.18 -6.34 5.60
CA SER A 107 -3.95 -7.32 4.54
C SER A 107 -5.15 -7.44 3.59
N ILE A 108 -6.37 -7.44 4.14
CA ILE A 108 -7.60 -7.45 3.34
C ILE A 108 -7.73 -6.15 2.54
N CYS A 109 -7.43 -4.99 3.14
CA CYS A 109 -7.45 -3.70 2.45
C CYS A 109 -6.48 -3.67 1.26
N LEU A 110 -5.25 -4.14 1.46
CA LEU A 110 -4.22 -4.23 0.43
C LEU A 110 -4.61 -5.19 -0.70
N LEU A 111 -5.20 -6.34 -0.37
CA LEU A 111 -5.70 -7.27 -1.39
C LEU A 111 -6.83 -6.65 -2.23
N ILE A 112 -7.79 -5.98 -1.58
CA ILE A 112 -8.90 -5.34 -2.29
C ILE A 112 -8.42 -4.21 -3.18
N SER A 113 -7.54 -3.33 -2.71
CA SER A 113 -6.98 -2.24 -3.51
C SER A 113 -6.19 -2.77 -4.71
N THR A 114 -5.42 -3.85 -4.51
CA THR A 114 -4.66 -4.52 -5.58
C THR A 114 -5.58 -5.13 -6.63
N ILE A 115 -6.61 -5.88 -6.22
CA ILE A 115 -7.61 -6.45 -7.13
C ILE A 115 -8.32 -5.34 -7.92
N ARG A 116 -8.65 -4.22 -7.28
CA ARG A 116 -9.26 -3.07 -7.98
C ARG A 116 -8.29 -2.46 -9.00
N GLY A 117 -7.02 -2.30 -8.67
CA GLY A 117 -5.98 -1.85 -9.61
C GLY A 117 -5.84 -2.76 -10.83
N LEU A 118 -5.88 -4.08 -10.61
CA LEU A 118 -5.85 -5.08 -11.70
C LEU A 118 -7.12 -5.05 -12.56
N LYS A 119 -8.31 -4.95 -11.95
CA LYS A 119 -9.58 -4.83 -12.68
C LYS A 119 -9.62 -3.56 -13.54
N LEU A 120 -9.07 -2.47 -13.04
CA LEU A 120 -8.96 -1.20 -13.76
C LEU A 120 -8.10 -1.34 -15.02
N TYR A 121 -7.02 -2.12 -14.95
CA TYR A 121 -6.23 -2.50 -16.12
C TYR A 121 -7.02 -3.36 -17.11
N LEU A 122 -7.68 -4.43 -16.64
CA LEU A 122 -8.44 -5.35 -17.50
C LEU A 122 -9.61 -4.66 -18.21
N HIS A 123 -10.35 -3.81 -17.51
CA HIS A 123 -11.51 -3.09 -18.05
C HIS A 123 -11.14 -1.77 -18.77
N ARG A 124 -9.86 -1.44 -18.88
CA ARG A 124 -9.34 -0.24 -19.58
C ARG A 124 -9.98 1.08 -19.12
N LEU A 125 -10.28 1.21 -17.82
CA LEU A 125 -10.97 2.38 -17.27
C LEU A 125 -10.08 3.63 -17.21
N TYR A 126 -8.76 3.46 -17.30
CA TYR A 126 -7.78 4.54 -17.45
C TYR A 126 -7.05 4.40 -18.79
N SER A 127 -6.63 5.55 -19.35
CA SER A 127 -5.78 5.59 -20.53
C SER A 127 -4.43 4.92 -20.27
N SER A 128 -3.79 4.48 -21.35
CA SER A 128 -2.38 4.11 -21.30
C SER A 128 -1.54 5.40 -21.22
N PRO A 129 -0.47 5.47 -20.41
CA PRO A 129 0.15 4.39 -19.64
C PRO A 129 -0.41 4.19 -18.21
N ASN A 130 -1.26 5.08 -17.70
CA ASN A 130 -1.69 5.15 -16.30
C ASN A 130 -2.22 3.82 -15.75
N ARG A 131 -3.05 3.11 -16.53
CA ARG A 131 -3.60 1.81 -16.09
C ARG A 131 -2.51 0.76 -15.81
N HIS A 132 -1.42 0.75 -16.58
CA HIS A 132 -0.31 -0.19 -16.37
C HIS A 132 0.46 0.18 -15.12
N MET A 133 0.72 1.48 -14.92
CA MET A 133 1.40 2.01 -13.74
C MET A 133 0.63 1.70 -12.46
N ILE A 134 -0.70 1.83 -12.47
CA ILE A 134 -1.56 1.46 -11.32
C ILE A 134 -1.44 -0.04 -11.03
N ALA A 135 -1.64 -0.89 -12.05
CA ALA A 135 -1.63 -2.34 -11.86
C ALA A 135 -0.27 -2.85 -11.35
N LEU A 136 0.82 -2.46 -12.03
CA LEU A 136 2.18 -2.85 -11.63
C LEU A 136 2.56 -2.25 -10.28
N GLY A 137 2.19 -0.98 -10.04
CA GLY A 137 2.43 -0.30 -8.76
C GLY A 137 1.79 -1.04 -7.60
N MET A 138 0.52 -1.42 -7.71
CA MET A 138 -0.19 -2.18 -6.67
C MET A 138 0.36 -3.61 -6.50
N MET A 139 0.73 -4.28 -7.59
CA MET A 139 1.36 -5.61 -7.52
C MET A 139 2.70 -5.56 -6.77
N PHE A 140 3.55 -4.58 -7.08
CA PHE A 140 4.81 -4.38 -6.37
C PHE A 140 4.59 -4.00 -4.91
N PHE A 141 3.54 -3.23 -4.58
CA PHE A 141 3.19 -2.96 -3.19
C PHE A 141 2.91 -4.28 -2.45
N LEU A 142 2.04 -5.13 -3.02
CA LEU A 142 1.71 -6.43 -2.42
C LEU A 142 2.95 -7.34 -2.26
N LEU A 143 3.79 -7.42 -3.28
CA LEU A 143 5.02 -8.22 -3.23
C LEU A 143 6.02 -7.70 -2.19
N CYS A 144 6.12 -6.38 -2.01
CA CYS A 144 6.91 -5.79 -0.93
C CYS A 144 6.47 -6.33 0.43
N ASP A 145 5.17 -6.27 0.71
CA ASP A 145 4.65 -6.64 2.03
C ASP A 145 4.68 -8.15 2.29
N ILE A 146 4.49 -8.97 1.26
CA ILE A 146 4.72 -10.42 1.34
C ILE A 146 6.17 -10.69 1.75
N ASN A 147 7.14 -9.96 1.19
CA ASN A 147 8.55 -10.10 1.57
C ASN A 147 8.83 -9.57 2.98
N VAL A 148 8.15 -8.51 3.44
CA VAL A 148 8.24 -8.07 4.85
C VAL A 148 7.83 -9.21 5.78
N VAL A 149 6.67 -9.81 5.55
CA VAL A 149 6.16 -10.92 6.36
C VAL A 149 7.09 -12.13 6.28
N PHE A 150 7.53 -12.49 5.08
CA PHE A 150 8.42 -13.65 4.87
C PHE A 150 9.76 -13.46 5.59
N SER A 151 10.41 -12.30 5.44
CA SER A 151 11.67 -12.01 6.15
C SER A 151 11.52 -12.05 7.68
N TYR A 152 10.36 -11.62 8.21
CA TYR A 152 10.06 -11.71 9.62
C TYR A 152 9.89 -13.16 10.11
N ILE A 153 9.14 -13.99 9.37
CA ILE A 153 8.93 -15.40 9.70
C ILE A 153 10.26 -16.17 9.67
N VAL A 154 11.02 -16.04 8.58
CA VAL A 154 12.31 -16.73 8.42
C VAL A 154 13.30 -16.30 9.50
N GLY A 155 13.35 -15.00 9.81
CA GLY A 155 14.21 -14.47 10.88
C GLY A 155 13.82 -14.99 12.27
N ARG A 156 12.51 -15.17 12.54
CA ARG A 156 12.00 -15.69 13.82
C ARG A 156 12.14 -17.19 13.99
N MET A 157 12.03 -17.96 12.92
CA MET A 157 12.18 -19.42 12.97
C MET A 157 13.62 -19.85 13.23
N GLY A 158 14.58 -18.93 13.23
CA GLY A 158 15.97 -19.24 13.59
C GLY A 158 16.59 -20.29 12.68
N TRP A 159 16.24 -20.29 11.39
CA TRP A 159 16.82 -21.21 10.42
C TRP A 159 18.31 -20.89 10.26
N THR A 160 19.15 -21.53 11.08
CA THR A 160 20.61 -21.38 11.08
C THR A 160 21.30 -22.07 9.91
N ASN A 161 20.55 -22.79 9.09
CA ASN A 161 21.06 -23.43 7.88
C ASN A 161 21.30 -22.38 6.80
N ILE A 162 22.32 -22.58 5.95
CA ILE A 162 22.73 -21.67 4.87
C ILE A 162 21.53 -21.20 4.03
N ILE A 163 20.61 -22.12 3.72
CA ILE A 163 19.38 -21.85 2.96
C ILE A 163 18.49 -20.80 3.65
N GLY A 164 18.34 -20.86 4.97
CA GLY A 164 17.52 -19.90 5.73
C GLY A 164 18.11 -18.49 5.71
N TYR A 165 19.45 -18.39 5.83
CA TYR A 165 20.16 -17.13 5.75
C TYR A 165 20.03 -16.47 4.36
N ASP A 166 20.19 -17.26 3.29
CA ASP A 166 20.05 -16.75 1.93
C ASP A 166 18.61 -16.32 1.62
N LEU A 167 17.61 -17.09 2.07
CA LEU A 167 16.19 -16.73 1.94
C LEU A 167 15.85 -15.42 2.66
N TYR A 168 16.36 -15.23 3.88
CA TYR A 168 16.21 -13.97 4.63
C TYR A 168 16.81 -12.80 3.86
N ARG A 169 18.03 -12.94 3.34
CA ARG A 169 18.71 -11.88 2.57
C ARG A 169 17.97 -11.54 1.28
N ILE A 170 17.57 -12.54 0.51
CA ILE A 170 16.82 -12.35 -0.74
C ILE A 170 15.53 -11.58 -0.45
N SER A 171 14.79 -12.00 0.58
CA SER A 171 13.54 -11.33 0.95
C SER A 171 13.77 -9.91 1.45
N SER A 172 14.78 -9.69 2.30
CA SER A 172 15.15 -8.37 2.80
C SER A 172 15.48 -7.39 1.67
N VAL A 173 16.27 -7.82 0.67
CA VAL A 173 16.56 -7.03 -0.53
C VAL A 173 15.31 -6.82 -1.38
N SER A 174 14.47 -7.84 -1.52
CA SER A 174 13.25 -7.81 -2.34
C SER A 174 12.21 -6.81 -1.82
N ILE A 175 12.14 -6.58 -0.50
CA ILE A 175 11.29 -5.52 0.08
C ILE A 175 11.58 -4.18 -0.60
N TRP A 176 12.86 -3.86 -0.77
CA TRP A 176 13.30 -2.59 -1.38
C TRP A 176 13.10 -2.57 -2.88
N LEU A 177 13.42 -3.69 -3.53
CA LEU A 177 13.26 -3.87 -4.97
C LEU A 177 11.81 -3.64 -5.41
N PHE A 178 10.83 -4.03 -4.59
CA PHE A 178 9.42 -3.83 -4.92
C PHE A 178 8.84 -2.52 -4.38
N TYR A 179 9.25 -2.09 -3.17
CA TYR A 179 8.66 -0.90 -2.56
C TYR A 179 8.89 0.36 -3.40
N LEU A 180 10.14 0.66 -3.75
CA LEU A 180 10.46 1.93 -4.40
C LEU A 180 9.84 2.04 -5.81
N PRO A 181 9.95 1.03 -6.68
CA PRO A 181 9.24 1.03 -7.96
C PRO A 181 7.73 1.12 -7.81
N SER A 182 7.14 0.48 -6.78
CA SER A 182 5.70 0.62 -6.49
C SER A 182 5.30 2.08 -6.29
N GLN A 183 5.99 2.79 -5.38
CA GLN A 183 5.67 4.18 -5.07
C GLN A 183 5.87 5.10 -6.29
N VAL A 184 6.93 4.87 -7.08
CA VAL A 184 7.19 5.63 -8.31
C VAL A 184 6.07 5.42 -9.34
N LEU A 185 5.70 4.18 -9.62
CA LEU A 185 4.62 3.86 -10.58
C LEU A 185 3.29 4.45 -10.13
N LEU A 186 2.94 4.32 -8.85
CA LEU A 186 1.70 4.89 -8.31
C LEU A 186 1.70 6.42 -8.40
N CYS A 187 2.84 7.08 -8.19
CA CYS A 187 2.97 8.52 -8.37
C CYS A 187 2.79 8.93 -9.84
N LEU A 188 3.52 8.28 -10.74
CA LEU A 188 3.47 8.56 -12.18
C LEU A 188 2.09 8.28 -12.79
N SER A 189 1.31 7.38 -12.19
CA SER A 189 -0.05 7.11 -12.64
C SER A 189 -1.05 8.28 -12.51
N GLY A 190 -0.71 9.32 -11.73
CA GLY A 190 -1.56 10.50 -11.55
C GLY A 190 -1.43 11.54 -12.68
N TYR A 191 -0.43 11.40 -13.54
CA TYR A 191 -0.14 12.36 -14.60
C TYR A 191 -0.97 12.11 -15.85
N ARG A 192 -1.33 13.18 -16.56
CA ARG A 192 -1.91 13.17 -17.89
C ARG A 192 -0.77 13.08 -18.89
N TYR A 193 -0.77 12.01 -19.66
CA TYR A 193 0.13 11.85 -20.78
C TYR A 193 -0.62 12.29 -22.04
N GLU A 194 -0.09 13.32 -22.71
CA GLU A 194 -0.55 13.66 -24.06
C GLU A 194 -0.12 12.51 -24.97
N LEU A 195 -1.11 11.80 -25.52
CA LEU A 195 -0.87 10.83 -26.58
C LEU A 195 -0.52 11.66 -27.83
N THR A 196 0.77 11.83 -28.10
CA THR A 196 1.26 12.23 -29.43
C THR A 196 0.94 11.17 -30.46
#